data_AF-A0A831M113-F1
#
_entry.id   AF-A0A831M113-F1
#
_cell.length_a   1.000
_cell.length_b   1.000
_cell.length_c   1.000
_cell.angle_alpha   90.00
_cell.angle_beta   90.00
_cell.angle_gamma   90.00
#
_symmetry.space_group_name_H-M   'P 1'
#
loop_
_entity.id
_entity.type
_entity.pdbx_description
1 polymer ?
#
loop_
_entity_poly.entity_id
_entity_poly.type
_entity_poly.pdbx_seq_one_letter_code
_entity_poly.pdbx_strand_id
1 'polypeptide(L)'
;MKVVLTGYRGTGKTTVGRLLARRLGLPFIDTDAEIEQLAGASIPAIFASVGESGFRALERRVIAGLSNVEGVISTGGGAVLDPANVAALRKGGTIVLLEASAETICGRIGGSARPPLTALSPEEEVGALLAVRRPFYRRAADFCVDTGTSQPGDVALAVLALLKGRRRDGAGFAGFEMPEGEAGRLAAIRDTTRLYAIAGHPCLHSRSPPLWNALFERYAVDAHYTWLGHPDFGAILQGAQALGVQGLSVTIPHKEAALAAADLADSHAEAIGAANTLLLRCGEVSASNTDWTGVRRPLEEVPPGPAVVLGAGGAAAAAVYALLDLGCEVTVLARNVDAAKVLASRFDCGAGSLRDFGQIKPAIVVHATPVGMAGDPRSLLSPGDLDPSMTVFDLVYTPAETPLLRAARARGCLTIPGTEMFVYQACEQFLHMTGIAVEPETVRGVLEE
;
A
#
# COMPACT_ATOMS: atom_id res chain seq x y z
N MET A 1 16.87 18.01 -11.87
CA MET A 1 15.66 17.84 -11.03
C MET A 1 14.49 17.35 -11.88
N LYS A 2 13.64 16.45 -11.37
CA LYS A 2 12.41 16.00 -12.03
C LYS A 2 11.18 16.28 -11.17
N VAL A 3 10.17 16.94 -11.74
CA VAL A 3 8.87 17.19 -11.10
C VAL A 3 7.78 16.64 -12.00
N VAL A 4 6.92 15.79 -11.47
CA VAL A 4 5.84 15.14 -12.20
C VAL A 4 4.51 15.70 -11.71
N LEU A 5 3.69 16.23 -12.61
CA LEU A 5 2.34 16.68 -12.32
C LEU A 5 1.35 15.59 -12.77
N THR A 6 0.55 15.12 -11.83
CA THR A 6 -0.51 14.12 -12.05
C THR A 6 -1.86 14.62 -11.55
N GLY A 7 -2.92 13.86 -11.83
CA GLY A 7 -4.30 14.19 -11.52
C GLY A 7 -5.20 14.13 -12.74
N TYR A 8 -6.50 14.29 -12.51
CA TYR A 8 -7.50 14.17 -13.57
C TYR A 8 -7.38 15.27 -14.64
N ARG A 9 -7.95 15.08 -15.82
CA ARG A 9 -8.00 16.15 -16.84
C ARG A 9 -8.76 17.36 -16.29
N GLY A 10 -8.38 18.57 -16.70
CA GLY A 10 -9.00 19.80 -16.18
C GLY A 10 -8.43 20.31 -14.85
N THR A 11 -7.53 19.59 -14.18
CA THR A 11 -6.87 20.07 -12.95
C THR A 11 -5.73 21.07 -13.22
N GLY A 12 -5.47 21.44 -14.48
CA GLY A 12 -4.53 22.50 -14.84
C GLY A 12 -3.06 22.06 -15.01
N LYS A 13 -2.77 20.74 -15.06
CA LYS A 13 -1.40 20.18 -15.19
C LYS A 13 -0.54 20.84 -16.27
N THR A 14 -1.03 20.94 -17.51
CA THR A 14 -0.27 21.54 -18.61
C THR A 14 0.02 23.03 -18.37
N THR A 15 -0.96 23.79 -17.88
CA THR A 15 -0.82 25.23 -17.62
C THR A 15 0.15 25.49 -16.46
N VAL A 16 -0.06 24.82 -15.33
CA VAL A 16 0.79 24.91 -14.14
C VAL A 16 2.20 24.40 -14.46
N GLY A 17 2.32 23.32 -15.21
CA GLY A 17 3.59 22.71 -15.59
C GLY A 17 4.46 23.64 -16.43
N ARG A 18 3.92 24.32 -17.43
CA ARG A 18 4.66 25.33 -18.21
C ARG A 18 5.14 26.50 -17.34
N LEU A 19 4.29 26.96 -16.41
CA LEU A 19 4.62 28.03 -15.47
C LEU A 19 5.70 27.63 -14.48
N LEU A 20 5.66 26.38 -14.01
CA LEU A 20 6.65 25.81 -13.11
C LEU A 20 7.99 25.59 -13.82
N ALA A 21 7.97 25.04 -15.03
CA ALA A 21 9.15 24.81 -15.87
C ALA A 21 9.93 26.11 -16.13
N ARG A 22 9.21 27.18 -16.50
CA ARG A 22 9.80 28.52 -16.68
C ARG A 22 10.46 29.06 -15.42
N ARG A 23 9.84 28.87 -14.25
CA ARG A 23 10.39 29.34 -12.96
C ARG A 23 11.60 28.53 -12.50
N LEU A 24 11.63 27.24 -12.82
CA LEU A 24 12.74 26.34 -12.49
C LEU A 24 13.88 26.38 -13.52
N GLY A 25 13.66 26.99 -14.70
CA GLY A 25 14.63 26.92 -15.81
C GLY A 25 14.78 25.52 -16.40
N LEU A 26 13.72 24.71 -16.35
CA LEU A 26 13.71 23.32 -16.80
C LEU A 26 12.81 23.14 -18.04
N PRO A 27 13.01 22.07 -18.84
CA PRO A 27 12.09 21.74 -19.93
C PRO A 27 10.72 21.33 -19.39
N PHE A 28 9.68 21.64 -20.15
CA PHE A 28 8.32 21.13 -19.92
C PHE A 28 8.04 20.00 -20.91
N ILE A 29 7.55 18.87 -20.40
CA ILE A 29 7.24 17.67 -21.19
C ILE A 29 5.78 17.30 -20.90
N ASP A 30 4.99 17.06 -21.94
CA ASP A 30 3.60 16.59 -21.81
C ASP A 30 3.51 15.17 -22.38
N THR A 31 3.24 14.17 -21.54
CA THR A 31 3.28 12.77 -21.97
C THR A 31 2.26 12.47 -23.06
N ASP A 32 1.11 13.16 -23.05
CA ASP A 32 0.08 12.98 -24.08
C ASP A 32 0.62 13.46 -25.45
N ALA A 33 1.35 14.57 -25.48
CA ALA A 33 1.99 15.06 -26.70
C ALA A 33 3.12 14.14 -27.19
N GLU A 34 3.92 13.60 -26.28
CA GLU A 34 4.97 12.62 -26.60
C GLU A 34 4.37 11.32 -27.19
N ILE A 35 3.22 10.86 -26.67
CA ILE A 35 2.49 9.70 -27.23
C ILE A 35 2.01 10.00 -28.65
N GLU A 36 1.40 11.16 -28.89
CA GLU A 36 0.91 11.54 -30.22
C GLU A 36 2.06 11.67 -31.22
N GLN A 37 3.18 12.27 -30.81
CA GLN A 37 4.38 12.39 -31.64
C GLN A 37 4.96 11.01 -31.99
N LEU A 38 5.06 10.11 -31.01
CA LEU A 38 5.59 8.76 -31.21
C LEU A 38 4.69 7.89 -32.09
N ALA A 39 3.37 8.05 -31.98
CA ALA A 39 2.40 7.32 -32.79
C ALA A 39 2.15 7.95 -34.17
N GLY A 40 2.50 9.22 -34.36
CA GLY A 40 2.15 10.00 -35.56
C GLY A 40 0.64 10.21 -35.72
N ALA A 41 -0.13 10.09 -34.64
CA ALA A 41 -1.60 10.14 -34.64
C ALA A 41 -2.11 10.75 -33.33
N SER A 42 -3.28 11.38 -33.38
CA SER A 42 -3.92 11.93 -32.17
C SER A 42 -4.39 10.82 -31.22
N ILE A 43 -4.49 11.10 -29.93
CA ILE A 43 -4.97 10.12 -28.94
C ILE A 43 -6.32 9.49 -29.35
N PRO A 44 -7.35 10.25 -29.80
CA PRO A 44 -8.59 9.64 -30.29
C PRO A 44 -8.39 8.65 -31.46
N ALA A 45 -7.48 8.95 -32.39
CA ALA A 45 -7.16 8.05 -33.51
C ALA A 45 -6.41 6.80 -33.05
N ILE A 46 -5.54 6.92 -32.04
CA ILE A 46 -4.88 5.77 -31.40
C ILE A 46 -5.93 4.85 -30.77
N PHE A 47 -6.85 5.39 -29.96
CA PHE A 47 -7.93 4.61 -29.36
C PHE A 47 -8.81 3.93 -30.42
N ALA A 48 -9.13 4.63 -31.52
CA ALA A 48 -9.93 4.05 -32.60
C ALA A 48 -9.21 2.93 -33.38
N SER A 49 -7.88 2.95 -33.45
CA SER A 49 -7.09 2.00 -34.25
C SER A 49 -6.61 0.78 -33.45
N VAL A 50 -6.10 0.98 -32.23
CA VAL A 50 -5.48 -0.08 -31.43
C VAL A 50 -6.14 -0.29 -30.06
N GLY A 51 -7.24 0.43 -29.79
CA GLY A 51 -7.99 0.31 -28.54
C GLY A 51 -7.25 0.84 -27.32
N GLU A 52 -7.86 0.69 -26.14
CA GLU A 52 -7.28 1.16 -24.88
C GLU A 52 -5.99 0.41 -24.52
N SER A 53 -5.94 -0.91 -24.71
CA SER A 53 -4.74 -1.69 -24.40
C SER A 53 -3.52 -1.24 -25.21
N GLY A 54 -3.71 -0.95 -26.51
CA GLY A 54 -2.67 -0.39 -27.37
C GLY A 54 -2.22 1.00 -26.92
N PHE A 55 -3.17 1.88 -26.55
CA PHE A 55 -2.85 3.18 -25.96
C PHE A 55 -2.03 3.05 -24.66
N ARG A 56 -2.42 2.14 -23.75
CA ARG A 56 -1.70 1.92 -22.49
C ARG A 56 -0.28 1.41 -22.71
N ALA A 57 -0.07 0.56 -23.71
CA ALA A 57 1.27 0.10 -24.08
C ALA A 57 2.15 1.26 -24.59
N LEU A 58 1.60 2.17 -25.39
CA LEU A 58 2.29 3.39 -25.84
C LEU A 58 2.59 4.34 -24.68
N GLU A 59 1.61 4.58 -23.80
CA GLU A 59 1.75 5.40 -22.58
C GLU A 59 2.90 4.87 -21.70
N ARG A 60 2.93 3.56 -21.47
CA ARG A 60 4.00 2.89 -20.73
C ARG A 60 5.37 3.07 -21.39
N ARG A 61 5.44 2.91 -22.71
CA ARG A 61 6.70 3.07 -23.46
C ARG A 61 7.25 4.49 -23.37
N VAL A 62 6.38 5.50 -23.54
CA VAL A 62 6.77 6.92 -23.41
C VAL A 62 7.25 7.23 -22.01
N ILE A 63 6.49 6.86 -20.98
CA ILE A 63 6.83 7.13 -19.59
C ILE A 63 8.13 6.42 -19.17
N ALA A 64 8.36 5.19 -19.62
CA ALA A 64 9.62 4.49 -19.39
C ALA A 64 10.83 5.25 -19.98
N GLY A 65 10.67 5.85 -21.15
CA GLY A 65 11.68 6.71 -21.79
C GLY A 65 12.00 7.98 -21.00
N LEU A 66 11.08 8.45 -20.16
CA LEU A 66 11.26 9.64 -19.31
C LEU A 66 11.89 9.33 -17.93
N SER A 67 12.21 8.06 -17.65
CA SER A 67 12.64 7.60 -16.33
C SER A 67 13.93 8.26 -15.81
N ASN A 68 14.81 8.78 -16.66
CA ASN A 68 16.02 9.51 -16.25
C ASN A 68 16.04 10.96 -16.77
N VAL A 69 14.91 11.46 -17.27
CA VAL A 69 14.82 12.81 -17.84
C VAL A 69 14.57 13.84 -16.75
N GLU A 70 15.34 14.92 -16.76
CA GLU A 70 15.09 16.09 -15.92
C GLU A 70 14.08 17.02 -16.58
N GLY A 71 13.19 17.61 -15.79
CA GLY A 71 12.12 18.44 -16.34
C GLY A 71 10.87 18.50 -15.47
N VAL A 72 9.92 19.31 -15.92
CA VAL A 72 8.55 19.30 -15.41
C VAL A 72 7.69 18.47 -16.37
N ILE A 73 7.23 17.31 -15.91
CA ILE A 73 6.48 16.34 -16.71
C ILE A 73 5.01 16.45 -16.33
N SER A 74 4.13 16.75 -17.29
CA SER A 74 2.67 16.62 -17.14
C SER A 74 2.24 15.27 -17.67
N THR A 75 1.53 14.50 -16.85
CA THR A 75 1.08 13.14 -17.21
C THR A 75 -0.36 13.11 -17.72
N GLY A 76 -0.68 12.12 -18.55
CA GLY A 76 -2.05 11.77 -18.89
C GLY A 76 -2.86 11.35 -17.66
N GLY A 77 -4.16 11.60 -17.66
CA GLY A 77 -5.03 11.37 -16.48
C GLY A 77 -5.21 9.90 -16.07
N GLY A 78 -4.66 8.94 -16.83
CA GLY A 78 -4.63 7.52 -16.45
C GLY A 78 -3.23 6.99 -16.16
N ALA A 79 -2.19 7.80 -16.31
CA ALA A 79 -0.80 7.34 -16.30
C ALA A 79 -0.42 6.63 -15.00
N VAL A 80 -0.86 7.15 -13.85
CA VAL A 80 -0.50 6.61 -12.52
C VAL A 80 -1.39 5.44 -12.07
N LEU A 81 -2.36 5.02 -12.88
CA LEU A 81 -3.11 3.77 -12.62
C LEU A 81 -2.23 2.54 -12.83
N ASP A 82 -1.16 2.69 -13.60
CA ASP A 82 -0.17 1.66 -13.87
C ASP A 82 1.03 1.80 -12.93
N PRO A 83 1.28 0.84 -12.04
CA PRO A 83 2.42 0.91 -11.10
C PRO A 83 3.79 1.01 -11.78
N ALA A 84 3.94 0.46 -13.00
CA ALA A 84 5.20 0.56 -13.74
C ALA A 84 5.48 2.00 -14.19
N ASN A 85 4.44 2.75 -14.55
CA ASN A 85 4.55 4.17 -14.86
C ASN A 85 4.93 4.96 -13.61
N VAL A 86 4.33 4.65 -12.46
CA VAL A 86 4.68 5.31 -11.20
C VAL A 86 6.15 5.10 -10.86
N ALA A 87 6.67 3.87 -11.00
CA ALA A 87 8.09 3.59 -10.76
C ALA A 87 9.02 4.43 -11.66
N ALA A 88 8.72 4.51 -12.95
CA ALA A 88 9.52 5.32 -13.90
C ALA A 88 9.45 6.83 -13.60
N LEU A 89 8.26 7.35 -13.29
CA LEU A 89 8.04 8.76 -12.97
C LEU A 89 8.71 9.17 -11.65
N ARG A 90 8.65 8.28 -10.65
CA ARG A 90 9.14 8.50 -9.29
C ARG A 90 10.66 8.42 -9.19
N LYS A 91 11.33 7.65 -10.06
CA LYS A 91 12.80 7.52 -10.09
C LYS A 91 13.48 8.89 -10.10
N GLY A 92 14.10 9.29 -8.99
CA GLY A 92 14.75 10.60 -8.83
C GLY A 92 13.83 11.81 -9.01
N GLY A 93 12.51 11.65 -8.87
CA GLY A 93 11.51 12.68 -9.13
C GLY A 93 10.54 12.90 -7.97
N THR A 94 9.92 14.07 -7.96
CA THR A 94 8.81 14.39 -7.04
C THR A 94 7.49 14.36 -7.79
N ILE A 95 6.53 13.56 -7.34
CA ILE A 95 5.19 13.48 -7.91
C ILE A 95 4.24 14.41 -7.15
N VAL A 96 3.61 15.34 -7.85
CA VAL A 96 2.64 16.28 -7.30
C VAL A 96 1.29 16.04 -7.95
N LEU A 97 0.30 15.72 -7.11
CA LEU A 97 -1.08 15.59 -7.50
C LEU A 97 -1.74 16.97 -7.52
N LEU A 98 -2.30 17.36 -8.67
CA LEU A 98 -3.17 18.52 -8.79
C LEU A 98 -4.63 18.05 -8.74
N GLU A 99 -5.38 18.55 -7.77
CA GLU A 99 -6.78 18.19 -7.53
C GLU A 99 -7.72 19.38 -7.79
N ALA A 100 -8.98 19.07 -8.05
CA ALA A 100 -10.08 20.02 -8.16
C ALA A 100 -11.40 19.27 -7.96
N SER A 101 -12.46 19.97 -7.55
CA SER A 101 -13.80 19.38 -7.46
C SER A 101 -14.32 18.92 -8.82
N ALA A 102 -15.26 17.97 -8.83
CA ALA A 102 -15.93 17.52 -10.06
C ALA A 102 -16.58 18.69 -10.80
N GLU A 103 -17.29 19.57 -10.08
CA GLU A 103 -17.85 20.83 -10.57
C GLU A 103 -16.79 21.70 -11.27
N THR A 104 -15.65 21.97 -10.61
CA THR A 104 -14.57 22.78 -11.19
C THR A 104 -14.01 22.14 -12.46
N ILE A 105 -13.79 20.82 -12.42
CA ILE A 105 -13.30 20.06 -13.56
C ILE A 105 -14.27 20.19 -14.73
N CYS A 106 -15.57 19.98 -14.49
CA CYS A 106 -16.63 20.13 -15.48
C CYS A 106 -16.65 21.53 -16.08
N GLY A 107 -16.57 22.58 -15.25
CA GLY A 107 -16.50 23.96 -15.73
C GLY A 107 -15.29 24.23 -16.63
N ARG A 108 -14.15 23.58 -16.38
CA ARG A 108 -12.92 23.72 -17.18
C ARG A 108 -12.91 22.89 -18.47
N ILE A 109 -13.57 21.73 -18.47
CA ILE A 109 -13.61 20.82 -19.63
C ILE A 109 -14.87 20.98 -20.48
N GLY A 110 -15.87 21.75 -20.01
CA GLY A 110 -17.24 21.85 -20.54
C GLY A 110 -17.42 22.33 -21.99
N GLY A 111 -16.34 22.49 -22.77
CA GLY A 111 -16.37 22.71 -24.21
C GLY A 111 -15.59 21.67 -25.04
N SER A 112 -14.98 20.67 -24.40
CA SER A 112 -14.24 19.60 -25.09
C SER A 112 -15.20 18.46 -25.43
N ALA A 113 -15.42 18.25 -26.73
CA ALA A 113 -16.36 17.27 -27.26
C ALA A 113 -16.02 15.85 -26.79
N ARG A 114 -16.78 15.33 -25.82
CA ARG A 114 -16.88 13.90 -25.57
C ARG A 114 -18.36 13.53 -25.46
N PRO A 115 -18.83 12.48 -26.16
CA PRO A 115 -20.15 11.94 -25.95
C PRO A 115 -20.31 11.47 -24.49
N PRO A 116 -21.49 11.61 -23.88
CA PRO A 116 -21.77 10.97 -22.59
C PRO A 116 -21.57 9.45 -22.73
N LEU A 117 -20.80 8.86 -21.82
CA LEU A 117 -20.55 7.40 -21.79
C LEU A 117 -21.62 6.68 -20.97
N THR A 118 -22.40 7.43 -20.19
CA THR A 118 -23.42 6.94 -19.27
C THR A 118 -24.68 7.82 -19.34
N ALA A 119 -25.76 7.39 -18.67
CA ALA A 119 -26.96 8.21 -18.49
C ALA A 119 -26.81 9.29 -17.39
N LEU A 120 -25.64 9.37 -16.75
CA LEU A 120 -25.35 10.33 -15.67
C LEU A 120 -25.09 11.73 -16.23
N SER A 121 -25.24 12.74 -15.38
CA SER A 121 -24.75 14.08 -15.71
C SER A 121 -23.21 14.06 -15.85
N PRO A 122 -22.61 14.98 -16.62
CA PRO A 122 -21.16 15.07 -16.76
C PRO A 122 -20.41 15.19 -15.42
N GLU A 123 -21.02 15.88 -14.44
CA GLU A 123 -20.46 16.01 -13.09
C GLU A 123 -20.48 14.70 -12.31
N GLU A 124 -21.60 13.98 -12.33
CA GLU A 124 -21.70 12.67 -11.68
C GLU A 124 -20.75 11.63 -12.30
N GLU A 125 -20.60 11.64 -13.63
CA GLU A 125 -19.64 10.76 -14.31
C GLU A 125 -18.19 11.08 -13.92
N VAL A 126 -17.84 12.37 -13.86
CA VAL A 126 -16.52 12.82 -13.37
C VAL A 126 -16.32 12.45 -11.91
N GLY A 127 -17.33 12.64 -11.06
CA GLY A 127 -17.31 12.30 -9.64
C GLY A 127 -17.07 10.81 -9.42
N ALA A 128 -17.79 9.94 -10.13
CA ALA A 128 -17.63 8.49 -10.04
C ALA A 128 -16.22 8.05 -10.49
N LEU A 129 -15.72 8.58 -11.60
CA LEU A 129 -14.36 8.28 -12.07
C LEU A 129 -13.28 8.80 -11.11
N LEU A 130 -13.47 9.97 -10.51
CA LEU A 130 -12.56 10.49 -9.50
C LEU A 130 -12.54 9.61 -8.26
N ALA A 131 -13.69 9.13 -7.79
CA ALA A 131 -13.76 8.22 -6.65
C ALA A 131 -12.94 6.95 -6.89
N VAL A 132 -13.04 6.35 -8.08
CA VAL A 132 -12.25 5.17 -8.47
C VAL A 132 -10.75 5.49 -8.60
N ARG A 133 -10.38 6.65 -9.14
CA ARG A 133 -8.96 6.99 -9.42
C ARG A 133 -8.23 7.63 -8.24
N ARG A 134 -8.94 8.22 -7.28
CA ARG A 134 -8.34 8.94 -6.14
C ARG A 134 -7.36 8.09 -5.34
N PRO A 135 -7.63 6.81 -5.02
CA PRO A 135 -6.65 5.96 -4.34
C PRO A 135 -5.32 5.86 -5.10
N PHE A 136 -5.37 5.68 -6.42
CA PHE A 136 -4.19 5.62 -7.30
C PHE A 136 -3.41 6.94 -7.34
N TYR A 137 -4.13 8.07 -7.45
CA TYR A 137 -3.49 9.38 -7.40
C TYR A 137 -2.77 9.62 -6.07
N ARG A 138 -3.42 9.31 -4.95
CA ARG A 138 -2.88 9.57 -3.61
C ARG A 138 -1.67 8.70 -3.28
N ARG A 139 -1.71 7.40 -3.58
CA ARG A 139 -0.54 6.52 -3.39
C ARG A 139 0.65 6.91 -4.27
N ALA A 140 0.40 7.42 -5.47
CA ALA A 140 1.46 7.87 -6.37
C ALA A 140 2.02 9.23 -5.99
N ALA A 141 1.30 10.07 -5.25
CA ALA A 141 1.70 11.44 -4.95
C ALA A 141 2.66 11.55 -3.75
N ASP A 142 3.58 12.50 -3.82
CA ASP A 142 4.33 13.00 -2.66
C ASP A 142 3.64 14.18 -1.99
N PHE A 143 3.04 15.03 -2.81
CA PHE A 143 2.33 16.23 -2.40
C PHE A 143 1.05 16.40 -3.20
N CYS A 144 0.07 17.08 -2.61
CA CYS A 144 -1.21 17.36 -3.22
C CYS A 144 -1.47 18.86 -3.17
N VAL A 145 -1.95 19.42 -4.27
CA VAL A 145 -2.26 20.85 -4.39
C VAL A 145 -3.65 20.98 -4.98
N ASP A 146 -4.56 21.59 -4.22
CA ASP A 146 -5.87 21.96 -4.73
C ASP A 146 -5.73 23.13 -5.71
N THR A 147 -6.34 22.98 -6.88
CA THR A 147 -6.34 23.97 -7.94
C THR A 147 -7.68 24.67 -8.09
N GLY A 148 -8.71 24.28 -7.32
CA GLY A 148 -10.10 24.70 -7.50
C GLY A 148 -10.28 26.22 -7.49
N THR A 149 -9.73 26.87 -6.48
CA THR A 149 -9.91 28.31 -6.19
C THR A 149 -8.69 29.17 -6.54
N SER A 150 -7.58 28.56 -6.93
CA SER A 150 -6.29 29.24 -7.11
C SER A 150 -5.99 29.51 -8.59
N GLN A 151 -5.34 30.65 -8.89
CA GLN A 151 -4.83 30.90 -10.23
C GLN A 151 -3.64 29.98 -10.53
N PRO A 152 -3.38 29.59 -11.79
CA PRO A 152 -2.28 28.68 -12.13
C PRO A 152 -0.90 29.16 -11.68
N GLY A 153 -0.70 30.49 -11.57
CA GLY A 153 0.52 31.08 -11.03
C GLY A 153 0.73 30.78 -9.54
N ASP A 154 -0.33 30.87 -8.75
CA ASP A 154 -0.30 30.60 -7.31
C ASP A 154 -0.11 29.10 -7.05
N VAL A 155 -0.77 28.25 -7.83
CA VAL A 155 -0.55 26.79 -7.80
C VAL A 155 0.93 26.46 -8.08
N ALA A 156 1.54 27.08 -9.10
CA ALA A 156 2.97 26.86 -9.38
C ALA A 156 3.88 27.32 -8.23
N LEU A 157 3.54 28.41 -7.54
CA LEU A 157 4.26 28.88 -6.35
C LEU A 157 4.09 27.92 -5.16
N ALA A 158 2.89 27.37 -4.95
CA ALA A 158 2.63 26.36 -3.92
C ALA A 158 3.46 25.10 -4.18
N VAL A 159 3.54 24.63 -5.43
CA VAL A 159 4.42 23.52 -5.81
C VAL A 159 5.88 23.83 -5.52
N LEU A 160 6.38 25.02 -5.88
CA LEU A 160 7.75 25.43 -5.57
C LEU A 160 8.06 25.45 -4.08
N ALA A 161 7.11 25.87 -3.25
CA ALA A 161 7.27 25.85 -1.80
C ALA A 161 7.43 24.42 -1.26
N LEU A 162 6.61 23.48 -1.74
CA LEU A 162 6.68 22.07 -1.35
C LEU A 162 8.01 21.41 -1.74
N LEU A 163 8.57 21.80 -2.88
CA LEU A 163 9.86 21.27 -3.37
C LEU A 163 11.07 21.70 -2.55
N LYS A 164 10.97 22.76 -1.73
CA LYS A 164 12.07 23.22 -0.87
C LYS A 164 12.29 22.34 0.37
N GLY A 165 11.38 21.41 0.65
CA GLY A 165 11.46 20.51 1.80
C GLY A 165 10.95 21.15 3.10
N ARG A 166 10.88 20.33 4.17
CA ARG A 166 10.52 20.77 5.51
C ARG A 166 11.70 20.56 6.44
N ARG A 167 12.12 21.61 7.14
CA ARG A 167 13.14 21.50 8.19
C ARG A 167 12.64 20.60 9.30
N ARG A 168 13.42 19.57 9.61
CA ARG A 168 13.15 18.66 10.73
C ARG A 168 14.02 19.01 11.91
N ASP A 169 13.41 19.19 13.06
CA ASP A 169 14.14 19.23 14.33
C ASP A 169 14.18 17.80 14.88
N GLY A 170 15.37 17.34 15.29
CA GLY A 170 15.55 16.04 15.94
C GLY A 170 14.72 15.90 17.22
N ALA A 171 14.35 17.01 17.87
CA ALA A 171 13.44 17.02 19.00
C ALA A 171 12.05 16.45 18.69
N GLY A 172 11.61 16.49 17.41
CA GLY A 172 10.32 15.94 17.00
C GLY A 172 10.21 14.42 17.12
N PHE A 173 11.34 13.71 17.30
CA PHE A 173 11.39 12.27 17.51
C PHE A 173 11.53 11.88 19.00
N ALA A 174 11.59 12.85 19.91
CA ALA A 174 11.71 12.60 21.33
C ALA A 174 10.47 11.82 21.85
N GLY A 175 10.72 10.77 22.64
CA GLY A 175 9.67 9.93 23.22
C GLY A 175 9.31 8.69 22.40
N PHE A 176 9.82 8.55 21.18
CA PHE A 176 9.68 7.32 20.41
C PHE A 176 10.80 6.33 20.71
N GLU A 177 10.45 5.06 20.87
CA GLU A 177 11.38 3.94 20.92
C GLU A 177 11.96 3.71 19.52
N MET A 178 13.28 3.86 19.41
CA MET A 178 14.06 3.70 18.18
C MET A 178 15.46 3.15 18.51
N PRO A 179 16.16 2.52 17.54
CA PRO A 179 17.53 2.07 17.73
C PRO A 179 18.48 3.22 18.09
N GLU A 180 19.57 2.90 18.80
CA GLU A 180 20.60 3.89 19.14
C GLU A 180 21.17 4.56 17.87
N GLY A 181 21.28 5.89 17.90
CA GLY A 181 21.78 6.70 16.79
C GLY A 181 20.74 7.05 15.71
N GLU A 182 19.57 6.41 15.69
CA GLU A 182 18.56 6.65 14.65
C GLU A 182 18.02 8.09 14.67
N ALA A 183 17.76 8.66 15.84
CA ALA A 183 17.33 10.06 15.94
C ALA A 183 18.38 11.05 15.35
N GLY A 184 19.67 10.76 15.57
CA GLY A 184 20.77 11.55 14.99
C GLY A 184 20.83 11.41 13.47
N ARG A 185 20.62 10.19 12.95
CA ARG A 185 20.50 9.94 11.51
C ARG A 185 19.34 10.73 10.91
N LEU A 186 18.17 10.69 11.55
CA LEU A 186 16.96 11.40 11.09
C LEU A 186 17.17 12.92 11.05
N ALA A 187 17.89 13.48 12.03
CA ALA A 187 18.24 14.90 12.04
C ALA A 187 19.22 15.31 10.92
N ALA A 188 19.99 14.35 10.37
CA ALA A 188 20.94 14.59 9.29
C ALA A 188 20.36 14.35 7.88
N ILE A 189 19.18 13.74 7.77
CA ILE A 189 18.51 13.50 6.50
C ILE A 189 18.04 14.82 5.89
N ARG A 190 18.15 14.94 4.56
CA ARG A 190 17.71 16.14 3.82
C ARG A 190 16.23 16.43 4.09
N ASP A 191 15.90 17.71 4.23
CA ASP A 191 14.54 18.22 4.41
C ASP A 191 13.58 17.81 3.27
N THR A 192 14.11 17.46 2.10
CA THR A 192 13.36 17.00 0.92
C THR A 192 13.13 15.48 0.90
N THR A 193 13.93 14.70 1.61
CA THR A 193 13.79 13.23 1.69
C THR A 193 12.53 12.90 2.44
N ARG A 194 11.70 12.00 1.93
CA ARG A 194 10.40 11.67 2.55
C ARG A 194 10.58 10.69 3.70
N LEU A 195 9.69 10.72 4.69
CA LEU A 195 9.77 9.82 5.85
C LEU A 195 8.61 8.84 5.87
N TYR A 196 8.92 7.57 6.10
CA TYR A 196 7.97 6.50 6.38
C TYR A 196 8.36 5.86 7.71
N ALA A 197 7.44 5.18 8.37
CA ALA A 197 7.78 4.53 9.62
C ALA A 197 6.94 3.31 9.95
N ILE A 198 7.44 2.49 10.87
CA ILE A 198 6.64 1.48 11.55
C ILE A 198 6.16 2.01 12.90
N ALA A 199 4.84 1.92 13.12
CA ALA A 199 4.13 2.20 14.35
C ALA A 199 3.83 0.89 15.10
N GLY A 200 4.26 0.78 16.35
CA GLY A 200 4.03 -0.41 17.18
C GLY A 200 4.69 -0.29 18.54
N HIS A 201 4.43 -1.22 19.45
CA HIS A 201 5.15 -1.28 20.72
C HIS A 201 5.09 -2.69 21.36
N PRO A 202 6.24 -3.36 21.58
CA PRO A 202 7.58 -3.00 21.08
C PRO A 202 7.67 -3.23 19.55
N CYS A 203 8.49 -2.44 18.84
CA CYS A 203 8.67 -2.59 17.38
C CYS A 203 10.13 -2.63 16.89
N LEU A 204 11.12 -2.59 17.79
CA LEU A 204 12.55 -2.60 17.42
C LEU A 204 12.99 -3.85 16.66
N HIS A 205 12.33 -4.99 16.90
CA HIS A 205 12.60 -6.26 16.21
C HIS A 205 12.08 -6.28 14.76
N SER A 206 11.37 -5.23 14.31
CA SER A 206 10.78 -5.21 12.99
C SER A 206 11.85 -5.24 11.90
N ARG A 207 11.62 -6.09 10.90
CA ARG A 207 12.41 -6.16 9.67
C ARG A 207 11.98 -5.14 8.61
N SER A 208 10.91 -4.37 8.85
CA SER A 208 10.39 -3.41 7.87
C SER A 208 11.40 -2.28 7.57
N PRO A 209 12.05 -1.62 8.55
CA PRO A 209 12.97 -0.52 8.23
C PRO A 209 14.15 -0.89 7.33
N PRO A 210 14.93 -1.97 7.56
CA PRO A 210 15.98 -2.34 6.61
C PRO A 210 15.42 -2.72 5.23
N LEU A 211 14.32 -3.48 5.19
CA LEU A 211 13.65 -3.85 3.92
C LEU A 211 13.23 -2.62 3.11
N TRP A 212 12.50 -1.70 3.72
CA TRP A 212 11.99 -0.52 3.04
C TRP A 212 13.08 0.41 2.55
N ASN A 213 14.14 0.60 3.33
CA ASN A 213 15.26 1.44 2.92
C ASN A 213 16.02 0.81 1.73
N ALA A 214 16.21 -0.50 1.69
CA ALA A 214 16.78 -1.20 0.54
C ALA A 214 15.87 -1.11 -0.70
N LEU A 215 14.55 -1.20 -0.53
CA LEU A 215 13.60 -0.98 -1.63
C LEU A 215 13.63 0.47 -2.14
N PHE A 216 13.69 1.46 -1.24
CA PHE A 216 13.82 2.86 -1.65
C PHE A 216 15.09 3.11 -2.45
N GLU A 217 16.23 2.53 -2.04
CA GLU A 217 17.47 2.59 -2.80
C GLU A 217 17.32 1.93 -4.18
N ARG A 218 16.79 0.69 -4.23
CA ARG A 218 16.60 -0.08 -5.46
C ARG A 218 15.72 0.64 -6.49
N TYR A 219 14.67 1.31 -6.04
CA TYR A 219 13.75 2.05 -6.89
C TYR A 219 14.11 3.55 -7.02
N ALA A 220 15.25 3.97 -6.45
CA ALA A 220 15.75 5.35 -6.43
C ALA A 220 14.67 6.36 -5.99
N VAL A 221 13.99 6.02 -4.90
CA VAL A 221 13.02 6.86 -4.19
C VAL A 221 13.77 7.62 -3.09
N ASP A 222 13.70 8.95 -3.11
CA ASP A 222 14.30 9.80 -2.05
C ASP A 222 13.44 9.77 -0.78
N ALA A 223 13.52 8.65 -0.05
CA ALA A 223 12.79 8.38 1.16
C ALA A 223 13.63 7.61 2.19
N HIS A 224 13.24 7.71 3.46
CA HIS A 224 13.81 6.95 4.57
C HIS A 224 12.68 6.35 5.41
N TYR A 225 12.85 5.10 5.81
CA TYR A 225 11.93 4.38 6.68
C TYR A 225 12.52 4.20 8.07
N THR A 226 11.77 4.54 9.12
CA THR A 226 12.25 4.50 10.52
C THR A 226 11.25 3.85 11.49
N TRP A 227 11.52 3.91 12.79
CA TRP A 227 10.68 3.41 13.87
C TRP A 227 9.96 4.58 14.54
N LEU A 228 8.67 4.40 14.86
CA LEU A 228 7.94 5.26 15.79
C LEU A 228 7.30 4.36 16.85
N GLY A 229 8.14 3.84 17.75
CA GLY A 229 7.68 2.94 18.80
C GLY A 229 7.08 3.69 19.99
N HIS A 230 5.83 3.41 20.36
CA HIS A 230 5.18 4.04 21.52
C HIS A 230 3.92 3.26 21.97
N PRO A 231 3.61 3.15 23.27
CA PRO A 231 2.43 2.42 23.75
C PRO A 231 1.09 3.09 23.45
N ASP A 232 1.07 4.39 23.17
CA ASP A 232 -0.13 5.13 22.73
C ASP A 232 -0.04 5.47 21.24
N PHE A 233 -1.02 4.98 20.46
CA PHE A 233 -1.12 5.22 19.04
C PHE A 233 -1.45 6.69 18.70
N GLY A 234 -2.19 7.40 19.55
CA GLY A 234 -2.51 8.80 19.34
C GLY A 234 -1.26 9.67 19.29
N ALA A 235 -0.33 9.45 20.23
CA ALA A 235 0.99 10.07 20.20
C ALA A 235 1.80 9.74 18.94
N ILE A 236 1.74 8.49 18.44
CA ILE A 236 2.40 8.11 17.17
C ILE A 236 1.83 8.90 16.01
N LEU A 237 0.49 8.94 15.88
CA LEU A 237 -0.15 9.61 14.75
C LEU A 237 0.14 11.13 14.76
N GLN A 238 0.04 11.77 15.91
CA GLN A 238 0.35 13.20 16.06
C GLN A 238 1.82 13.49 15.74
N GLY A 239 2.75 12.67 16.26
CA GLY A 239 4.17 12.79 15.96
C GLY A 239 4.45 12.59 14.47
N ALA A 240 3.88 11.55 13.85
CA ALA A 240 4.00 11.27 12.44
C ALA A 240 3.53 12.46 11.57
N GLN A 241 2.37 13.06 11.90
CA GLN A 241 1.86 14.24 11.20
C GLN A 241 2.78 15.46 11.35
N ALA A 242 3.27 15.73 12.58
CA ALA A 242 4.19 16.84 12.85
C ALA A 242 5.53 16.69 12.10
N LEU A 243 6.04 15.46 12.02
CA LEU A 243 7.28 15.10 11.32
C LEU A 243 7.14 15.07 9.79
N GLY A 244 5.90 15.16 9.28
CA GLY A 244 5.62 15.02 7.85
C GLY A 244 5.86 13.59 7.35
N VAL A 245 5.65 12.60 8.21
CA VAL A 245 5.65 11.18 7.83
C VAL A 245 4.54 10.94 6.83
N GLN A 246 4.88 10.15 5.84
CA GLN A 246 4.17 10.00 4.61
C GLN A 246 3.37 8.69 4.55
N GLY A 247 3.78 7.67 5.30
CA GLY A 247 3.04 6.43 5.46
C GLY A 247 3.53 5.69 6.70
N LEU A 248 2.62 4.93 7.31
CA LEU A 248 2.89 4.13 8.51
C LEU A 248 2.52 2.68 8.28
N SER A 249 3.47 1.77 8.49
CA SER A 249 3.10 0.38 8.75
C SER A 249 2.68 0.29 10.20
N VAL A 250 1.58 -0.38 10.50
CA VAL A 250 1.06 -0.50 11.85
C VAL A 250 1.11 -1.96 12.28
N THR A 251 1.76 -2.22 13.41
CA THR A 251 1.84 -3.54 14.02
C THR A 251 1.23 -3.53 15.42
N ILE A 252 1.32 -4.67 16.12
CA ILE A 252 0.81 -4.84 17.47
C ILE A 252 1.33 -3.71 18.39
N PRO A 253 0.47 -3.15 19.26
CA PRO A 253 -0.93 -3.47 19.50
C PRO A 253 -1.93 -2.57 18.75
N HIS A 254 -1.48 -1.81 17.74
CA HIS A 254 -2.15 -0.59 17.31
C HIS A 254 -3.12 -0.72 16.12
N LYS A 255 -3.29 -1.90 15.54
CA LYS A 255 -4.01 -2.04 14.25
C LYS A 255 -5.48 -1.61 14.30
N GLU A 256 -6.16 -1.85 15.43
CA GLU A 256 -7.55 -1.41 15.63
C GLU A 256 -7.63 0.12 15.84
N ALA A 257 -6.72 0.67 16.65
CA ALA A 257 -6.62 2.12 16.87
C ALA A 257 -6.27 2.87 15.59
N ALA A 258 -5.43 2.28 14.73
CA ALA A 258 -5.09 2.83 13.43
C ALA A 258 -6.28 2.92 12.47
N LEU A 259 -7.15 1.90 12.46
CA LEU A 259 -8.38 1.95 11.69
C LEU A 259 -9.31 3.04 12.24
N ALA A 260 -9.50 3.09 13.56
CA ALA A 260 -10.40 4.04 14.21
C ALA A 260 -9.96 5.51 14.05
N ALA A 261 -8.66 5.75 13.88
CA ALA A 261 -8.11 7.10 13.72
C ALA A 261 -8.02 7.57 12.26
N ALA A 262 -8.35 6.72 11.28
CA ALA A 262 -8.30 7.06 9.87
C ALA A 262 -9.53 7.87 9.43
N ASP A 263 -9.35 8.82 8.54
CA ASP A 263 -10.44 9.60 7.96
C ASP A 263 -11.20 8.77 6.91
N LEU A 264 -10.49 7.90 6.18
CA LEU A 264 -11.03 6.96 5.20
C LEU A 264 -10.38 5.59 5.40
N ALA A 265 -11.13 4.52 5.18
CA ALA A 265 -10.61 3.15 5.13
C ALA A 265 -11.07 2.46 3.85
N ASP A 266 -10.25 1.53 3.34
CA ASP A 266 -10.73 0.61 2.30
C ASP A 266 -11.69 -0.43 2.88
N SER A 267 -12.53 -1.01 2.01
CA SER A 267 -13.54 -1.99 2.42
C SER A 267 -12.94 -3.25 3.05
N HIS A 268 -11.69 -3.59 2.70
CA HIS A 268 -10.99 -4.73 3.27
C HIS A 268 -10.62 -4.46 4.73
N ALA A 269 -10.03 -3.32 5.05
CA ALA A 269 -9.66 -2.92 6.41
C ALA A 269 -10.89 -2.76 7.30
N GLU A 270 -11.99 -2.20 6.77
CA GLU A 270 -13.29 -2.12 7.47
C GLU A 270 -13.83 -3.51 7.80
N ALA A 271 -13.90 -4.40 6.80
CA ALA A 271 -14.35 -5.79 7.00
C ALA A 271 -13.42 -6.57 7.94
N ILE A 272 -12.11 -6.28 7.93
CA ILE A 272 -11.11 -6.87 8.81
C ILE A 272 -11.11 -6.22 10.21
N GLY A 273 -11.72 -5.04 10.37
CA GLY A 273 -11.75 -4.29 11.63
C GLY A 273 -10.36 -3.90 12.16
N ALA A 274 -9.35 -3.87 11.29
CA ALA A 274 -7.98 -3.52 11.65
C ALA A 274 -7.22 -3.00 10.42
N ALA A 275 -6.35 -2.02 10.62
CA ALA A 275 -5.47 -1.46 9.60
C ALA A 275 -4.01 -1.72 9.96
N ASN A 276 -3.23 -2.28 9.02
CA ASN A 276 -1.78 -2.42 9.16
C ASN A 276 -1.01 -1.40 8.29
N THR A 277 -1.71 -0.53 7.55
CA THR A 277 -1.13 0.37 6.55
C THR A 277 -1.89 1.69 6.55
N LEU A 278 -1.23 2.79 6.91
CA LEU A 278 -1.77 4.15 6.82
C LEU A 278 -1.00 4.98 5.79
N LEU A 279 -1.73 5.76 5.00
CA LEU A 279 -1.18 6.78 4.12
C LEU A 279 -1.55 8.16 4.65
N LEU A 280 -0.55 8.98 4.97
CA LEU A 280 -0.73 10.34 5.49
C LEU A 280 -0.44 11.32 4.35
N ARG A 281 -1.49 11.70 3.61
CA ARG A 281 -1.39 12.46 2.36
C ARG A 281 -2.55 13.41 2.17
N CYS A 282 -2.30 14.52 1.47
CA CYS A 282 -3.33 15.46 1.07
C CYS A 282 -4.19 15.99 2.23
N GLY A 283 -3.64 16.06 3.46
CA GLY A 283 -4.37 16.47 4.65
C GLY A 283 -5.32 15.42 5.24
N GLU A 284 -5.18 14.15 4.83
CA GLU A 284 -6.05 13.05 5.23
C GLU A 284 -5.21 11.80 5.58
N VAL A 285 -5.76 10.96 6.46
CA VAL A 285 -5.22 9.66 6.85
C VAL A 285 -6.09 8.57 6.23
N SER A 286 -5.54 7.83 5.27
CA SER A 286 -6.21 6.69 4.65
C SER A 286 -5.72 5.38 5.23
N ALA A 287 -6.61 4.47 5.60
CA ALA A 287 -6.30 3.15 6.14
C ALA A 287 -6.54 2.02 5.12
N SER A 288 -5.68 1.02 5.17
CA SER A 288 -5.80 -0.24 4.42
C SER A 288 -5.24 -1.40 5.24
N ASN A 289 -5.58 -2.61 4.81
CA ASN A 289 -5.04 -3.83 5.37
C ASN A 289 -4.37 -4.65 4.27
N THR A 290 -3.10 -4.99 4.45
CA THR A 290 -2.30 -5.78 3.50
C THR A 290 -1.92 -7.15 4.06
N ASP A 291 -2.26 -7.42 5.33
CA ASP A 291 -2.04 -8.74 5.94
C ASP A 291 -2.88 -9.81 5.25
N TRP A 292 -4.13 -9.49 4.86
CA TRP A 292 -4.99 -10.45 4.17
C TRP A 292 -4.45 -10.82 2.80
N THR A 293 -3.88 -9.87 2.05
CA THR A 293 -3.13 -10.15 0.82
C THR A 293 -1.93 -11.05 1.09
N GLY A 294 -1.24 -10.80 2.21
CA GLY A 294 -0.16 -11.65 2.72
C GLY A 294 -0.59 -13.10 2.96
N VAL A 295 -1.81 -13.33 3.42
CA VAL A 295 -2.36 -14.69 3.61
C VAL A 295 -2.90 -15.28 2.31
N ARG A 296 -3.61 -14.46 1.53
CA ARG A 296 -4.33 -14.88 0.32
C ARG A 296 -3.39 -15.32 -0.79
N ARG A 297 -2.35 -14.53 -1.08
CA ARG A 297 -1.44 -14.74 -2.22
C ARG A 297 -0.74 -16.10 -2.17
N PRO A 298 -0.15 -16.54 -1.04
CA PRO A 298 0.43 -17.88 -0.93
C PRO A 298 -0.56 -19.04 -1.12
N LEU A 299 -1.87 -18.78 -1.00
CA LEU A 299 -2.93 -19.78 -1.09
C LEU A 299 -3.70 -19.72 -2.42
N GLU A 300 -3.39 -18.82 -3.36
CA GLU A 300 -4.13 -18.64 -4.62
C GLU A 300 -4.26 -19.92 -5.45
N GLU A 301 -3.20 -20.73 -5.48
CA GLU A 301 -3.15 -21.98 -6.26
C GLU A 301 -3.61 -23.21 -5.45
N VAL A 302 -4.00 -23.02 -4.19
CA VAL A 302 -4.51 -24.09 -3.32
C VAL A 302 -6.01 -24.23 -3.53
N PRO A 303 -6.53 -25.42 -3.89
CA PRO A 303 -7.97 -25.62 -4.07
C PRO A 303 -8.76 -25.25 -2.81
N PRO A 304 -9.88 -24.52 -2.93
CA PRO A 304 -10.69 -24.17 -1.78
C PRO A 304 -11.36 -25.40 -1.17
N GLY A 305 -11.66 -25.32 0.12
CA GLY A 305 -12.33 -26.38 0.87
C GLY A 305 -12.52 -25.99 2.34
N PRO A 306 -12.84 -26.95 3.22
CA PRO A 306 -12.92 -26.73 4.65
C PRO A 306 -11.57 -26.19 5.18
N ALA A 307 -11.60 -25.03 5.82
CA ALA A 307 -10.41 -24.36 6.32
C ALA A 307 -10.53 -24.05 7.81
N VAL A 308 -9.43 -24.22 8.55
CA VAL A 308 -9.35 -23.88 9.96
C VAL A 308 -8.37 -22.74 10.17
N VAL A 309 -8.82 -21.70 10.87
CA VAL A 309 -7.93 -20.65 11.40
C VAL A 309 -7.71 -20.90 12.89
N LEU A 310 -6.47 -21.13 13.28
CA LEU A 310 -6.08 -21.30 14.69
C LEU A 310 -5.70 -19.95 15.28
N GLY A 311 -6.55 -19.41 16.15
CA GLY A 311 -6.39 -18.08 16.76
C GLY A 311 -7.59 -17.17 16.51
N ALA A 312 -7.70 -16.11 17.31
CA ALA A 312 -8.80 -15.13 17.24
C ALA A 312 -8.31 -13.68 17.35
N GLY A 313 -7.03 -13.41 17.06
CA GLY A 313 -6.45 -12.07 17.05
C GLY A 313 -6.52 -11.39 15.68
N GLY A 314 -5.93 -10.21 15.53
CA GLY A 314 -5.95 -9.45 14.27
C GLY A 314 -5.38 -10.20 13.05
N ALA A 315 -4.33 -11.00 13.22
CA ALA A 315 -3.81 -11.86 12.14
C ALA A 315 -4.79 -12.97 11.74
N ALA A 316 -5.56 -13.50 12.70
CA ALA A 316 -6.62 -14.46 12.42
C ALA A 316 -7.77 -13.81 11.65
N ALA A 317 -8.12 -12.55 11.95
CA ALA A 317 -9.14 -11.82 11.20
C ALA A 317 -8.76 -11.62 9.74
N ALA A 318 -7.51 -11.26 9.45
CA ALA A 318 -6.98 -11.18 8.10
C ALA A 318 -6.97 -12.55 7.39
N ALA A 319 -6.64 -13.63 8.10
CA ALA A 319 -6.64 -14.99 7.56
C ALA A 319 -8.05 -15.49 7.22
N VAL A 320 -9.04 -15.26 8.10
CA VAL A 320 -10.44 -15.59 7.85
C VAL A 320 -10.93 -14.86 6.60
N TYR A 321 -10.67 -13.55 6.52
CA TYR A 321 -11.05 -12.75 5.36
C TYR A 321 -10.44 -13.28 4.06
N ALA A 322 -9.13 -13.57 4.06
CA ALA A 322 -8.43 -14.11 2.91
C ALA A 322 -8.97 -15.47 2.44
N LEU A 323 -9.27 -16.38 3.38
CA LEU A 323 -9.81 -17.70 3.06
C LEU A 323 -11.23 -17.64 2.51
N LEU A 324 -12.08 -16.75 3.04
CA LEU A 324 -13.42 -16.54 2.52
C LEU A 324 -13.39 -15.94 1.10
N ASP A 325 -12.47 -15.01 0.83
CA ASP A 325 -12.28 -14.46 -0.52
C ASP A 325 -11.81 -15.53 -1.53
N LEU A 326 -11.05 -16.53 -1.06
CA LEU A 326 -10.67 -17.71 -1.85
C LEU A 326 -11.81 -18.74 -2.00
N GLY A 327 -12.98 -18.52 -1.37
CA GLY A 327 -14.13 -19.42 -1.44
C GLY A 327 -14.05 -20.63 -0.50
N CYS A 328 -13.26 -20.54 0.58
CA CYS A 328 -13.16 -21.61 1.58
C CYS A 328 -14.31 -21.59 2.60
N GLU A 329 -14.62 -22.75 3.16
CA GLU A 329 -15.54 -22.88 4.30
C GLU A 329 -14.75 -22.75 5.60
N VAL A 330 -14.80 -21.59 6.26
CA VAL A 330 -13.90 -21.26 7.37
C VAL A 330 -14.48 -21.63 8.73
N THR A 331 -13.65 -22.20 9.60
CA THR A 331 -13.92 -22.36 11.04
C THR A 331 -12.78 -21.79 11.88
N VAL A 332 -13.10 -20.87 12.80
CA VAL A 332 -12.15 -20.27 13.74
C VAL A 332 -12.06 -21.11 15.00
N LEU A 333 -10.87 -21.60 15.34
CA LEU A 333 -10.62 -22.34 16.58
C LEU A 333 -9.65 -21.56 17.45
N ALA A 334 -10.03 -21.34 18.72
CA ALA A 334 -9.15 -20.68 19.68
C ALA A 334 -9.25 -21.31 21.07
N ARG A 335 -8.26 -20.99 21.93
CA ARG A 335 -8.31 -21.34 23.36
C ARG A 335 -9.47 -20.64 24.07
N ASN A 336 -9.68 -19.36 23.75
CA ASN A 336 -10.85 -18.61 24.18
C ASN A 336 -11.95 -18.75 23.11
N VAL A 337 -12.94 -19.59 23.39
CA VAL A 337 -14.04 -19.88 22.45
C VAL A 337 -14.91 -18.65 22.21
N ASP A 338 -15.09 -17.78 23.20
CA ASP A 338 -15.90 -16.57 23.02
C ASP A 338 -15.23 -15.60 22.05
N ALA A 339 -13.90 -15.47 22.13
CA ALA A 339 -13.15 -14.69 21.14
C ALA A 339 -13.26 -15.28 19.72
N ALA A 340 -13.21 -16.61 19.58
CA ALA A 340 -13.44 -17.28 18.29
C ALA A 340 -14.85 -17.00 17.75
N LYS A 341 -15.88 -17.09 18.61
CA LYS A 341 -17.27 -16.79 18.23
C LYS A 341 -17.46 -15.35 17.77
N VAL A 342 -16.87 -14.37 18.47
CA VAL A 342 -16.93 -12.96 18.10
C VAL A 342 -16.29 -12.73 16.73
N LEU A 343 -15.11 -13.32 16.49
CA LEU A 343 -14.46 -13.19 15.20
C LEU A 343 -15.28 -13.85 14.09
N ALA A 344 -15.75 -15.07 14.33
CA ALA A 344 -16.50 -15.84 13.35
C ALA A 344 -17.86 -15.22 13.02
N SER A 345 -18.56 -14.63 13.99
CA SER A 345 -19.84 -13.95 13.76
C SER A 345 -19.68 -12.71 12.88
N ARG A 346 -18.51 -12.05 12.91
CA ARG A 346 -18.26 -10.90 12.02
C ARG A 346 -18.19 -11.30 10.54
N PHE A 347 -17.81 -12.55 10.29
CA PHE A 347 -17.60 -13.08 8.94
C PHE A 347 -18.61 -14.17 8.55
N ASP A 348 -19.63 -14.40 9.37
CA ASP A 348 -20.64 -15.45 9.19
C ASP A 348 -20.04 -16.85 8.93
N CYS A 349 -19.09 -17.26 9.78
CA CYS A 349 -18.39 -18.53 9.64
C CYS A 349 -18.41 -19.37 10.94
N GLY A 350 -17.82 -20.57 10.90
CA GLY A 350 -17.80 -21.49 12.04
C GLY A 350 -16.90 -21.02 13.18
N ALA A 351 -17.22 -21.38 14.42
CA ALA A 351 -16.36 -21.17 15.58
C ALA A 351 -16.35 -22.37 16.52
N GLY A 352 -15.22 -22.60 17.18
CA GLY A 352 -15.08 -23.67 18.15
C GLY A 352 -13.83 -23.58 19.03
N SER A 353 -13.62 -24.66 19.77
CA SER A 353 -12.41 -24.91 20.54
C SER A 353 -11.42 -25.75 19.73
N LEU A 354 -10.15 -25.77 20.14
CA LEU A 354 -9.14 -26.63 19.50
C LEU A 354 -9.52 -28.13 19.50
N ARG A 355 -10.42 -28.58 20.39
CA ARG A 355 -10.88 -29.98 20.45
C ARG A 355 -11.79 -30.36 19.28
N ASP A 356 -12.33 -29.36 18.59
CA ASP A 356 -13.25 -29.56 17.47
C ASP A 356 -12.50 -29.78 16.14
N PHE A 357 -11.17 -29.59 16.13
CA PHE A 357 -10.33 -29.68 14.93
C PHE A 357 -10.55 -30.97 14.13
N GLY A 358 -10.51 -32.13 14.80
CA GLY A 358 -10.65 -33.44 14.13
C GLY A 358 -12.03 -33.69 13.50
N GLN A 359 -13.07 -32.94 13.91
CA GLN A 359 -14.42 -33.06 13.35
C GLN A 359 -14.55 -32.34 12.01
N ILE A 360 -13.76 -31.27 11.81
CA ILE A 360 -13.83 -30.39 10.63
C ILE A 360 -13.13 -31.01 9.42
N LYS A 361 -12.08 -31.81 9.64
CA LYS A 361 -11.25 -32.42 8.59
C LYS A 361 -10.80 -31.38 7.54
N PRO A 362 -10.06 -30.34 7.97
CA PRO A 362 -9.70 -29.24 7.08
C PRO A 362 -8.79 -29.68 5.94
N ALA A 363 -8.99 -29.09 4.76
CA ALA A 363 -8.02 -29.10 3.67
C ALA A 363 -6.93 -28.04 3.89
N ILE A 364 -7.26 -26.93 4.54
CA ILE A 364 -6.34 -25.80 4.79
C ILE A 364 -6.32 -25.46 6.28
N VAL A 365 -5.13 -25.27 6.84
CA VAL A 365 -4.94 -24.80 8.21
C VAL A 365 -4.09 -23.54 8.18
N VAL A 366 -4.61 -22.43 8.70
CA VAL A 366 -3.84 -21.20 8.93
C VAL A 366 -3.63 -21.01 10.44
N HIS A 367 -2.37 -21.07 10.88
CA HIS A 367 -1.99 -20.85 12.26
C HIS A 367 -1.64 -19.37 12.50
N ALA A 368 -2.47 -18.69 13.29
CA ALA A 368 -2.41 -17.24 13.54
C ALA A 368 -2.23 -16.91 15.04
N THR A 369 -1.55 -17.78 15.81
CA THR A 369 -1.19 -17.50 17.21
C THR A 369 0.32 -17.35 17.39
N PRO A 370 0.77 -16.78 18.52
CA PRO A 370 2.21 -16.73 18.85
C PRO A 370 2.85 -18.08 19.20
N VAL A 371 2.10 -19.18 19.28
CA VAL A 371 2.65 -20.50 19.67
C VAL A 371 3.66 -20.97 18.61
N GLY A 372 4.84 -21.41 19.04
CA GLY A 372 5.89 -21.83 18.12
C GLY A 372 6.81 -20.70 17.63
N MET A 373 6.62 -19.46 18.12
CA MET A 373 7.62 -18.40 17.99
C MET A 373 8.96 -18.78 18.63
N ALA A 374 10.04 -18.06 18.30
CA ALA A 374 11.38 -18.35 18.79
C ALA A 374 11.44 -18.56 20.31
N GLY A 375 11.94 -19.72 20.73
CA GLY A 375 11.99 -20.15 22.13
C GLY A 375 10.77 -20.95 22.62
N ASP A 376 9.70 -21.04 21.83
CA ASP A 376 8.51 -21.84 22.14
C ASP A 376 8.52 -23.16 21.35
N PRO A 377 8.77 -24.33 22.00
CA PRO A 377 8.83 -25.62 21.32
C PRO A 377 7.45 -26.23 21.04
N ARG A 378 6.36 -25.57 21.41
CA ARG A 378 5.00 -26.13 21.33
C ARG A 378 4.43 -26.05 19.91
N SER A 379 3.51 -26.96 19.62
CA SER A 379 2.60 -26.93 18.46
C SER A 379 1.16 -27.03 18.96
N LEU A 380 0.22 -26.35 18.30
CA LEU A 380 -1.20 -26.49 18.59
C LEU A 380 -1.82 -27.77 18.04
N LEU A 381 -1.19 -28.36 17.01
CA LEU A 381 -1.61 -29.62 16.40
C LEU A 381 -0.55 -30.70 16.64
N SER A 382 -1.00 -31.92 16.90
CA SER A 382 -0.16 -33.10 17.00
C SER A 382 0.03 -33.74 15.62
N PRO A 383 1.05 -34.61 15.44
CA PRO A 383 1.21 -35.34 14.18
C PRO A 383 -0.01 -36.18 13.75
N GLY A 384 -0.85 -36.61 14.72
CA GLY A 384 -2.07 -37.36 14.44
C GLY A 384 -3.20 -36.51 13.85
N ASP A 385 -3.16 -35.20 14.06
CA ASP A 385 -4.13 -34.24 13.51
C ASP A 385 -3.84 -33.89 12.03
N LEU A 386 -2.63 -34.21 11.55
CA LEU A 386 -2.12 -33.77 10.26
C LEU A 386 -2.30 -34.88 9.21
N ASP A 387 -3.09 -34.60 8.18
CA ASP A 387 -3.28 -35.46 7.02
C ASP A 387 -2.37 -34.99 5.85
N PRO A 388 -1.75 -35.90 5.08
CA PRO A 388 -0.90 -35.54 3.94
C PRO A 388 -1.58 -34.65 2.89
N SER A 389 -2.91 -34.68 2.77
CA SER A 389 -3.63 -33.81 1.81
C SER A 389 -3.77 -32.37 2.29
N MET A 390 -3.39 -32.05 3.54
CA MET A 390 -3.54 -30.71 4.10
C MET A 390 -2.50 -29.73 3.56
N THR A 391 -2.92 -28.47 3.43
CA THR A 391 -2.02 -27.32 3.36
C THR A 391 -1.96 -26.62 4.71
N VAL A 392 -0.75 -26.48 5.28
CA VAL A 392 -0.52 -25.84 6.57
C VAL A 392 0.28 -24.56 6.37
N PHE A 393 -0.36 -23.42 6.64
CA PHE A 393 0.25 -22.10 6.62
C PHE A 393 0.42 -21.60 8.05
N ASP A 394 1.66 -21.45 8.51
CA ASP A 394 1.95 -20.90 9.82
C ASP A 394 2.37 -19.43 9.69
N LEU A 395 1.61 -18.50 10.27
CA LEU A 395 1.90 -17.05 10.18
C LEU A 395 3.07 -16.62 11.08
N VAL A 396 3.55 -17.51 11.95
CA VAL A 396 4.81 -17.29 12.67
C VAL A 396 5.98 -17.36 11.68
N TYR A 397 6.74 -16.28 11.58
CA TYR A 397 7.89 -16.18 10.67
C TYR A 397 9.25 -16.31 11.35
N THR A 398 9.30 -16.27 12.69
CA THR A 398 10.53 -16.44 13.47
C THR A 398 10.28 -17.47 14.58
N PRO A 399 10.85 -18.70 14.48
CA PRO A 399 11.76 -19.18 13.45
C PRO A 399 11.07 -19.47 12.10
N ALA A 400 11.85 -19.61 11.03
CA ALA A 400 11.33 -19.95 9.70
C ALA A 400 10.73 -21.37 9.63
N GLU A 401 11.25 -22.32 10.41
CA GLU A 401 10.67 -23.64 10.58
C GLU A 401 10.15 -23.80 12.01
N THR A 402 8.83 -23.65 12.18
CA THR A 402 8.15 -23.84 13.48
C THR A 402 7.94 -25.32 13.79
N PRO A 403 7.65 -25.68 15.06
CA PRO A 403 7.29 -27.05 15.42
C PRO A 403 6.10 -27.59 14.61
N LEU A 404 5.10 -26.74 14.30
CA LEU A 404 3.95 -27.10 13.49
C LEU A 404 4.36 -27.41 12.04
N LEU A 405 5.13 -26.53 11.39
CA LEU A 405 5.58 -26.73 10.01
C LEU A 405 6.46 -27.97 9.88
N ARG A 406 7.33 -28.23 10.87
CA ARG A 406 8.14 -29.45 10.91
C ARG A 406 7.28 -30.71 10.98
N ALA A 407 6.29 -30.73 11.87
CA ALA A 407 5.37 -31.86 12.01
C ALA A 407 4.54 -32.07 10.73
N ALA A 408 4.04 -31.00 10.11
CA ALA A 408 3.26 -31.04 8.87
C ALA A 408 4.09 -31.60 7.71
N ARG A 409 5.32 -31.11 7.53
CA ARG A 409 6.25 -31.61 6.52
C ARG A 409 6.58 -33.09 6.72
N ALA A 410 6.84 -33.52 7.96
CA ALA A 410 7.10 -34.93 8.28
C ALA A 410 5.91 -35.84 7.98
N ARG A 411 4.69 -35.30 7.93
CA ARG A 411 3.45 -36.01 7.59
C ARG A 411 3.09 -35.91 6.11
N GLY A 412 3.86 -35.18 5.30
CA GLY A 412 3.65 -35.04 3.86
C GLY A 412 2.71 -33.90 3.46
N CYS A 413 2.30 -33.04 4.40
CA CYS A 413 1.48 -31.87 4.10
C CYS A 413 2.25 -30.86 3.24
N LEU A 414 1.53 -30.08 2.43
CA LEU A 414 2.08 -28.86 1.87
C LEU A 414 2.25 -27.82 2.99
N THR A 415 3.43 -27.21 3.10
CA THR A 415 3.74 -26.25 4.17
C THR A 415 4.07 -24.88 3.60
N ILE A 416 3.45 -23.83 4.12
CA ILE A 416 3.73 -22.43 3.78
C ILE A 416 4.30 -21.74 5.04
N PRO A 417 5.54 -21.22 5.00
CA PRO A 417 6.14 -20.54 6.14
C PRO A 417 5.62 -19.10 6.29
N GLY A 418 5.65 -18.57 7.52
CA GLY A 418 5.14 -17.23 7.83
C GLY A 418 5.91 -16.10 7.16
N THR A 419 7.13 -16.38 6.69
CA THR A 419 7.90 -15.46 5.85
C THR A 419 7.16 -15.08 4.58
N GLU A 420 6.34 -15.98 4.01
CA GLU A 420 5.55 -15.68 2.81
C GLU A 420 4.47 -14.63 3.10
N MET A 421 3.81 -14.70 4.27
CA MET A 421 2.88 -13.63 4.68
C MET A 421 3.58 -12.27 4.71
N PHE A 422 4.76 -12.21 5.34
CA PHE A 422 5.53 -10.98 5.44
C PHE A 422 5.96 -10.45 4.06
N VAL A 423 6.39 -11.32 3.14
CA VAL A 423 6.80 -10.95 1.77
C VAL A 423 5.65 -10.31 0.99
N TYR A 424 4.51 -10.99 0.91
CA TYR A 424 3.38 -10.51 0.11
C TYR A 424 2.70 -9.30 0.75
N GLN A 425 2.62 -9.27 2.09
CA GLN A 425 2.15 -8.09 2.83
C GLN A 425 3.04 -6.87 2.56
N ALA A 426 4.36 -7.05 2.55
CA ALA A 426 5.30 -5.95 2.29
C ALA A 426 5.21 -5.45 0.84
N CYS A 427 5.04 -6.34 -0.14
CA CYS A 427 4.82 -5.97 -1.54
C CYS A 427 3.60 -5.05 -1.68
N GLU A 428 2.47 -5.48 -1.12
CA GLU A 428 1.22 -4.73 -1.20
C GLU A 428 1.29 -3.42 -0.40
N GLN A 429 1.97 -3.42 0.74
CA GLN A 429 2.17 -2.22 1.54
C GLN A 429 3.05 -1.18 0.83
N PHE A 430 4.13 -1.63 0.16
CA PHE A 430 4.97 -0.76 -0.65
C PHE A 430 4.18 -0.14 -1.81
N LEU A 431 3.32 -0.95 -2.45
CA LEU A 431 2.38 -0.51 -3.48
C LEU A 431 1.45 0.59 -2.97
N HIS A 432 0.81 0.38 -1.81
CA HIS A 432 -0.12 1.32 -1.19
C HIS A 432 0.53 2.66 -0.81
N MET A 433 1.79 2.65 -0.35
CA MET A 433 2.45 3.85 0.16
C MET A 433 3.25 4.64 -0.87
N THR A 434 3.65 4.00 -1.98
CA THR A 434 4.56 4.61 -2.98
C THR A 434 3.97 4.63 -4.39
N GLY A 435 2.96 3.80 -4.64
CA GLY A 435 2.45 3.55 -5.98
C GLY A 435 3.25 2.53 -6.80
N ILE A 436 4.39 2.05 -6.32
CA ILE A 436 5.28 1.13 -7.03
C ILE A 436 4.94 -0.33 -6.70
N ALA A 437 4.79 -1.17 -7.73
CA ALA A 437 4.70 -2.62 -7.55
C ALA A 437 6.10 -3.22 -7.43
N VAL A 438 6.27 -4.11 -6.45
CA VAL A 438 7.50 -4.85 -6.19
C VAL A 438 7.20 -6.33 -6.32
N GLU A 439 8.11 -7.05 -6.99
CA GLU A 439 8.00 -8.50 -7.12
C GLU A 439 8.38 -9.19 -5.81
N PRO A 440 7.67 -10.26 -5.39
CA PRO A 440 7.98 -11.01 -4.17
C PRO A 440 9.43 -11.48 -4.07
N GLU A 441 10.04 -11.87 -5.19
CA GLU A 441 11.44 -12.33 -5.27
C GLU A 441 12.42 -11.21 -4.89
N THR A 442 12.08 -9.96 -5.20
CA THR A 442 12.88 -8.80 -4.78
C THR A 442 12.82 -8.63 -3.27
N VAL A 443 11.65 -8.80 -2.66
CA VAL A 443 11.48 -8.71 -1.21
C VAL A 443 12.19 -9.87 -0.51
N ARG A 444 12.09 -11.10 -1.03
CA ARG A 444 12.81 -12.27 -0.49
C ARG A 444 14.31 -12.05 -0.50
N GLY A 445 14.88 -11.58 -1.62
CA GLY A 445 16.32 -11.30 -1.72
C GLY A 445 16.81 -10.31 -0.67
N VAL A 446 16.09 -9.21 -0.46
CA VAL A 446 16.43 -8.21 0.58
C VAL A 446 16.33 -8.78 2.00
N LEU A 447 15.48 -9.78 2.23
CA LEU A 447 15.36 -10.44 3.53
C LEU A 447 16.40 -11.53 3.76
N GLU A 448 17.14 -11.94 2.74
CA GLU A 448 18.21 -12.93 2.83
C GLU A 448 19.59 -12.28 2.96
N GLU A 449 19.74 -11.03 2.50
CA GLU A 449 20.89 -10.14 2.75
C GLU A 449 20.96 -9.67 4.21
#